data_AF-A0A5K0Y821-F1
#
_entry.id   AF-A0A5K0Y821-F1
#
_cell.length_a   1.000
_cell.length_b   1.000
_cell.length_c   1.000
_cell.angle_alpha   90.00
_cell.angle_beta   90.00
_cell.angle_gamma   90.00
#
_symmetry.space_group_name_H-M   'P 1'
#
loop_
_entity.id
_entity.type
_entity.pdbx_description
1 polymer ?
#
loop_
_entity_poly.entity_id
_entity_poly.type
_entity_poly.pdbx_seq_one_letter_code
_entity_poly.pdbx_strand_id
1 'polypeptide(L)' 'CVQEIDAQHVFGYALFKDGKDTKVSYPLEKYHVDVAGRSFHHGRFIQRLRKKASSLP' A
#
# COMPACT_ATOMS: atom_id res chain seq x y z
N CYS A 1 10.81 1.84 3.65
CA CYS A 1 10.20 2.06 4.99
C CYS A 1 8.90 1.30 5.21
N VAL A 2 8.38 0.59 4.21
CA VAL A 2 7.16 -0.24 4.32
C VAL A 2 7.48 -1.73 4.48
N GLN A 3 8.75 -2.11 4.35
CA GLN A 3 9.23 -3.45 4.63
C GLN A 3 9.18 -3.74 6.14
N GLU A 4 8.93 -5.00 6.51
CA GLU A 4 8.98 -5.51 7.89
C GLU A 4 8.06 -4.77 8.88
N ILE A 5 6.96 -4.17 8.39
CA ILE A 5 5.90 -3.58 9.22
C ILE A 5 4.54 -4.23 8.98
N ASP A 6 4.56 -5.42 8.38
CA ASP A 6 3.36 -6.16 7.98
C ASP A 6 2.46 -5.34 7.02
N ALA A 7 3.12 -4.66 6.07
CA ALA A 7 2.43 -3.90 5.05
C ALA A 7 1.82 -4.84 4.00
N GLN A 8 0.52 -4.70 3.76
CA GLN A 8 -0.25 -5.52 2.83
C GLN A 8 -0.26 -4.89 1.43
N HIS A 9 -0.16 -5.72 0.39
CA HIS A 9 -0.32 -5.25 -0.99
C HIS A 9 -1.79 -4.89 -1.24
N VAL A 10 -2.02 -3.73 -1.85
CA VAL A 10 -3.34 -3.28 -2.30
C VAL A 10 -3.29 -3.16 -3.82
N PHE A 11 -4.20 -3.81 -4.53
CA PHE A 11 -4.20 -3.81 -6.00
C PHE A 11 -5.30 -2.94 -6.62
N GLY A 12 -6.11 -2.31 -5.77
CA GLY A 12 -7.31 -1.58 -6.15
C GLY A 12 -8.36 -1.63 -5.04
N TYR A 13 -9.60 -1.31 -5.38
CA TYR A 13 -10.72 -1.29 -4.46
C TYR A 13 -11.88 -2.13 -4.99
N ALA A 14 -12.63 -2.75 -4.08
CA ALA A 14 -13.96 -3.28 -4.37
C ALA A 14 -14.99 -2.23 -3.93
N LEU A 15 -15.90 -1.85 -4.82
CA LEU A 15 -17.00 -0.93 -4.54
C LEU A 15 -18.29 -1.73 -4.45
N PHE A 16 -19.05 -1.52 -3.38
CA PHE A 16 -20.33 -2.17 -3.14
C PHE A 16 -21.42 -1.11 -3.00
N LYS A 17 -22.52 -1.25 -3.74
CA LYS A 17 -23.67 -0.34 -3.65
C LYS A 17 -24.94 -1.03 -4.13
N ASP A 18 -26.02 -0.93 -3.36
CA ASP A 18 -27.36 -1.42 -3.73
C ASP A 18 -27.39 -2.89 -4.20
N GLY A 19 -26.65 -3.76 -3.50
CA GLY A 19 -26.53 -5.18 -3.85
C GLY A 19 -25.69 -5.47 -5.10
N LYS A 20 -25.06 -4.45 -5.70
CA LYS A 20 -24.12 -4.58 -6.82
C LYS A 20 -22.69 -4.37 -6.33
N ASP A 21 -21.76 -5.04 -6.97
CA ASP A 21 -20.33 -4.88 -6.74
C ASP A 21 -19.57 -4.59 -8.05
N THR A 22 -18.44 -3.89 -7.92
CA THR A 22 -17.47 -3.73 -9.01
C THR A 22 -16.06 -3.62 -8.45
N LYS A 23 -15.07 -4.05 -9.24
CA LYS A 23 -13.65 -3.96 -8.89
C LYS A 23 -13.01 -2.81 -9.67
N VAL A 24 -12.41 -1.88 -8.95
CA VAL A 24 -11.59 -0.81 -9.50
C VAL A 24 -10.12 -1.16 -9.27
N SER A 25 -9.52 -1.81 -10.27
CA SER A 25 -8.08 -2.15 -10.24
C SER A 25 -7.23 -0.89 -10.49
N TYR A 26 -6.01 -0.85 -9.95
CA TYR A 26 -5.05 0.18 -10.33
C TYR A 26 -4.69 0.07 -11.82
N PRO A 27 -4.54 1.21 -12.53
CA PRO A 27 -4.12 1.20 -13.92
C PRO A 27 -2.64 0.84 -13.99
N LEU A 28 -2.33 -0.39 -14.40
CA LEU A 28 -0.95 -0.85 -14.50
C LEU A 28 -0.31 -0.51 -15.84
N GLU A 29 -1.08 -0.39 -16.94
CA GLU A 29 -0.55 -0.08 -18.28
C GLU A 29 0.76 -0.83 -18.62
N LYS A 30 1.89 -0.11 -18.62
CA LYS A 30 3.25 -0.58 -18.91
C LYS A 30 4.05 -1.04 -17.68
N TYR A 31 3.46 -0.94 -16.49
CA TYR A 31 4.08 -1.32 -15.23
C TYR A 31 3.84 -2.79 -14.92
N HIS A 32 4.77 -3.39 -14.20
CA HIS A 32 4.74 -4.80 -13.86
C HIS A 32 3.64 -5.12 -12.83
N VAL A 33 3.17 -6.38 -12.81
CA VAL A 33 2.06 -6.86 -11.97
C VAL A 33 2.34 -6.78 -10.46
N ASP A 34 3.60 -6.60 -10.07
CA ASP A 34 4.03 -6.43 -8.69
C ASP A 34 3.84 -4.99 -8.16
N VAL A 35 3.50 -4.03 -9.03
CA VAL A 35 3.14 -2.67 -8.64
C VAL A 35 1.81 -2.70 -7.90
N ALA A 36 1.84 -2.27 -6.66
CA ALA A 36 0.70 -2.27 -5.76
C ALA A 36 0.82 -1.16 -4.73
N GLY A 37 -0.31 -0.68 -4.24
CA GLY A 37 -0.39 0.14 -3.03
C GLY A 37 0.05 -0.66 -1.80
N ARG A 38 0.18 0.03 -0.66
CA ARG A 38 0.52 -0.60 0.62
C ARG A 38 -0.41 -0.09 1.72
N SER A 39 -1.10 -1.01 2.38
CA SER A 39 -1.82 -0.72 3.62
C SER A 39 -0.97 -1.16 4.81
N PHE A 40 -0.93 -0.37 5.88
CA PHE A 40 -0.09 -0.63 7.04
C PHE A 40 -0.58 0.17 8.26
N HIS A 41 -0.13 -0.22 9.45
CA HIS A 41 -0.31 0.59 10.65
C HIS A 41 0.54 1.87 10.56
N HIS A 42 -0.11 3.03 10.65
CA HIS A 42 0.55 4.33 10.53
C HIS A 42 1.72 4.51 11.51
N GLY A 43 1.54 4.14 12.79
CA GLY A 43 2.58 4.25 13.81
C GLY A 43 3.87 3.49 13.45
N ARG A 44 3.75 2.26 12.91
CA ARG A 44 4.89 1.45 12.48
C ARG A 44 5.63 2.11 11.30
N PHE A 45 4.89 2.70 10.37
CA PHE A 45 5.47 3.42 9.24
C PHE A 45 6.23 4.67 9.68
N ILE A 46 5.65 5.48 10.56
CA ILE A 46 6.32 6.69 11.09
C ILE A 46 7.59 6.32 11.88
N GLN A 47 7.55 5.26 12.71
CA GLN A 47 8.75 4.78 13.40
C GLN A 47 9.85 4.33 12.43
N ARG A 48 9.50 3.60 11.37
CA ARG A 48 10.46 3.21 10.32
C ARG A 48 11.04 4.42 9.58
N LEU A 49 10.21 5.41 9.25
CA LEU A 49 10.67 6.65 8.61
C LEU A 49 11.67 7.39 9.51
N ARG A 50 11.33 7.60 10.79
CA ARG A 50 12.22 8.26 11.77
C ARG A 50 13.55 7.51 11.92
N LYS A 51 13.51 6.18 12.08
CA LYS A 51 14.70 5.34 12.16
C LYS A 51 15.58 5.47 10.91
N LYS A 52 14.98 5.51 9.72
CA LYS A 52 15.72 5.65 8.47
C LYS A 52 16.35 7.04 8.35
N ALA A 53 15.64 8.10 8.73
CA ALA A 53 16.16 9.45 8.72
C ALA A 53 17.31 9.63 9.72
N SER A 54 17.18 9.10 10.95
CA SER A 54 18.22 9.21 11.98
C SER A 54 19.51 8.42 11.66
N SER A 55 19.48 7.53 10.69
CA SER A 55 20.67 6.79 10.23
C SER A 55 21.45 7.50 9.12
N LEU A 56 20.95 8.64 8.62
CA LEU A 56 21.63 9.45 7.62
C LEU A 56 22.58 10.44 8.31
N PRO A 57 23.76 10.71 7.73
CA PRO A 57 24.70 11.71 8.24
C PRO A 57 24.12 13.12 8.31
#